data_AF-A0A2T7PCQ1-F1
#
_entry.id   AF-A0A2T7PCQ1-F1
#
_cell.length_a   1.000
_cell.length_b   1.000
_cell.length_c   1.000
_cell.angle_alpha   90.00
_cell.angle_beta   90.00
_cell.angle_gamma   90.00
#
_symmetry.space_group_name_H-M   'P 1'
#
loop_
_entity.id
_entity.type
_entity.pdbx_description
1 polymer ?
#
loop_
_entity_poly.entity_id
_entity_poly.type
_entity_poly.pdbx_seq_one_letter_code
_entity_poly.pdbx_strand_id
1 'polypeptide(L)'
;MGMSGVSDLDISGRSDLLLPGAWLRRAAGPLQLQQVPQQLLQLTVVSRDALITSATNCLTSFLAGFVVFSVLGYMSFVQRRPIEQVARRAVATIGGASFWAIIFFFMIVTLGLDTTFGALEAVITGIMDEYPMLRRKRELFVAGIIAYCFLGSLVTTTYGGIYMVQLFDTYAAPISILLVVF
;
A
#
# COMPACT_ATOMS: atom_id res chain seq x y z
N MET A 1 14.58 -70.43 31.68
CA MET A 1 13.44 -69.73 31.04
C MET A 1 13.07 -68.59 31.97
N GLY A 2 13.39 -67.32 31.76
CA GLY A 2 13.65 -66.56 30.54
C GLY A 2 12.89 -65.24 30.68
N MET A 3 13.26 -64.41 31.66
CA MET A 3 12.70 -63.06 31.88
C MET A 3 13.76 -62.03 31.49
N SER A 4 13.93 -61.80 30.19
CA SER A 4 14.91 -60.83 29.67
C SER A 4 14.43 -60.25 28.34
N GLY A 5 13.31 -59.52 28.36
CA GLY A 5 12.74 -58.98 27.11
C GLY A 5 11.83 -57.75 27.23
N VAL A 6 11.78 -57.06 28.37
CA VAL A 6 10.86 -55.91 28.55
C VAL A 6 11.58 -54.55 28.63
N SER A 7 12.91 -54.52 28.74
CA SER A 7 13.65 -53.27 28.98
C SER A 7 14.19 -52.55 27.73
N ASP A 8 14.23 -53.18 26.55
CA ASP A 8 14.88 -52.60 25.36
C ASP A 8 13.93 -51.84 24.41
N LEU A 9 12.61 -52.01 24.57
CA LEU A 9 11.61 -51.31 23.74
C LEU A 9 11.25 -49.90 24.23
N ASP A 10 11.48 -49.60 25.51
CA ASP A 10 11.11 -48.30 26.11
C ASP A 10 12.28 -47.27 26.12
N ILE A 11 13.52 -47.72 25.85
CA ILE A 11 14.70 -46.84 25.79
C ILE A 11 14.90 -46.26 24.39
N SER A 12 14.58 -47.03 23.34
CA SER A 12 14.74 -46.59 21.94
C SER A 12 13.80 -45.42 21.58
N GLY A 13 12.58 -45.38 22.12
CA GLY A 13 11.64 -44.27 21.91
C GLY A 13 12.00 -42.98 22.67
N ARG A 14 12.91 -43.05 23.64
CA ARG A 14 13.31 -41.94 24.52
C ARG A 14 14.57 -41.23 24.05
N SER A 15 15.43 -41.89 23.27
CA SER A 15 16.60 -41.27 22.63
C SER A 15 16.23 -40.34 21.48
N ASP A 16 15.15 -40.64 20.75
CA ASP A 16 14.62 -39.75 19.69
C ASP A 16 14.06 -38.45 20.25
N LEU A 17 13.74 -38.43 21.55
CA LEU A 17 13.18 -37.31 22.30
C LEU A 17 14.23 -36.29 22.77
N LEU A 18 15.51 -36.68 22.79
CA LEU A 18 16.64 -35.87 23.25
C LEU A 18 17.29 -35.06 22.12
N LEU A 19 16.89 -35.29 20.86
CA LEU A 19 17.32 -34.47 19.73
C LEU A 19 16.63 -33.10 19.77
N PRO A 20 17.39 -31.98 19.80
CA PRO A 20 16.80 -30.64 19.72
C PRO A 20 15.93 -30.52 18.45
N GLY A 21 14.62 -30.33 18.63
CA GLY A 21 13.65 -30.23 17.53
C GLY A 21 12.83 -31.49 17.23
N ALA A 22 13.04 -32.62 17.91
CA ALA A 22 12.18 -33.80 17.77
C ALA A 22 10.73 -33.53 18.22
N TRP A 23 10.55 -32.72 19.26
CA TRP A 23 9.24 -32.25 19.72
C TRP A 23 8.53 -31.34 18.71
N LEU A 24 9.28 -30.53 17.96
CA LEU A 24 8.75 -29.69 16.88
C LEU A 24 8.26 -30.54 15.70
N ARG A 25 8.99 -31.62 15.35
CA ARG A 25 8.57 -32.55 14.29
C ARG A 25 7.36 -33.43 14.67
N ARG A 26 7.06 -33.56 15.96
CA ARG A 26 5.90 -34.33 16.47
C ARG A 26 4.68 -33.44 16.71
N ALA A 27 4.89 -32.19 17.11
CA ALA A 27 3.84 -31.18 17.22
C ALA A 27 3.36 -30.66 15.86
N ALA A 28 4.28 -30.55 14.89
CA ALA A 28 3.95 -30.23 13.51
C ALA A 28 3.80 -31.53 12.72
N GLY A 29 2.56 -31.95 12.46
CA GLY A 29 2.29 -33.12 11.60
C GLY A 29 3.00 -33.00 10.24
N PRO A 30 3.25 -34.11 9.52
CA PRO A 30 4.01 -34.12 8.27
C PRO A 30 3.46 -33.18 7.18
N LEU A 31 2.18 -32.81 7.26
CA LEU A 31 1.54 -31.81 6.39
C LEU A 31 1.95 -30.36 6.71
N GLN A 32 2.24 -30.01 7.96
CA GLN A 32 2.69 -28.67 8.36
C GLN A 32 4.15 -28.43 7.93
N LEU A 33 5.03 -29.42 8.08
CA LEU A 33 6.44 -29.31 7.63
C LEU A 33 6.56 -29.13 6.11
N GLN A 34 5.60 -29.62 5.33
CA GLN A 34 5.56 -29.44 3.87
C GLN A 34 5.00 -28.06 3.45
N GLN A 35 4.28 -27.37 4.33
CA GLN A 35 3.76 -26.01 4.14
C GLN A 35 4.75 -24.92 4.59
N VAL A 36 5.62 -25.19 5.58
CA VAL A 36 6.66 -24.25 6.05
C VAL A 36 7.53 -23.66 4.91
N PRO A 37 8.09 -24.43 3.96
CA PRO A 37 8.92 -23.86 2.91
C PRO A 37 8.12 -22.92 1.98
N GLN A 38 6.83 -23.18 1.76
CA GLN A 38 5.96 -22.30 0.97
C GLN A 38 5.62 -21.01 1.72
N GLN A 39 5.40 -21.08 3.04
CA GLN A 39 5.16 -19.91 3.88
C GLN A 39 6.41 -19.02 4.02
N LEU A 40 7.59 -19.62 4.20
CA LEU A 40 8.85 -18.87 4.22
C LEU A 40 9.15 -18.23 2.86
N LEU A 41 8.86 -18.93 1.76
CA LEU A 41 9.00 -18.37 0.42
C LEU A 41 8.03 -17.20 0.22
N GLN A 42 6.78 -17.31 0.69
CA GLN A 42 5.83 -16.18 0.68
C GLN A 42 6.32 -14.98 1.50
N LEU A 43 6.86 -15.19 2.70
CA LEU A 43 7.38 -14.10 3.53
C LEU A 43 8.58 -13.40 2.88
N THR A 44 9.47 -14.16 2.22
CA THR A 44 10.64 -13.59 1.54
C THR A 44 10.27 -12.79 0.30
N VAL A 45 9.30 -13.25 -0.51
CA VAL A 45 8.82 -12.48 -1.67
C VAL A 45 8.09 -11.22 -1.24
N VAL A 46 7.22 -11.28 -0.24
CA VAL A 46 6.50 -10.10 0.28
C VAL A 46 7.47 -9.06 0.83
N SER A 47 8.48 -9.50 1.58
CA SER A 47 9.50 -8.60 2.14
C SER A 47 10.33 -7.92 1.05
N ARG A 48 10.69 -8.65 0.00
CA ARG A 48 11.41 -8.11 -1.16
C ARG A 48 10.54 -7.12 -1.93
N ASP A 49 9.29 -7.47 -2.19
CA ASP A 49 8.37 -6.65 -2.97
C ASP A 49 8.00 -5.35 -2.22
N ALA A 50 7.87 -5.42 -0.89
CA ALA A 50 7.69 -4.24 -0.03
C ALA A 50 8.92 -3.31 -0.04
N LEU A 51 10.14 -3.86 0.01
CA LEU A 51 11.38 -3.07 -0.03
C LEU A 51 11.57 -2.40 -1.39
N ILE A 52 11.27 -3.09 -2.49
CA ILE A 52 11.33 -2.52 -3.84
C ILE A 52 10.28 -1.40 -4.00
N THR A 53 9.05 -1.62 -3.53
CA THR A 53 7.96 -0.64 -3.64
C THR A 53 8.27 0.63 -2.85
N SER A 54 8.72 0.48 -1.60
CA SER A 54 9.11 1.62 -0.76
C SER A 54 10.32 2.39 -1.32
N ALA A 55 11.35 1.68 -1.81
CA ALA A 55 12.49 2.32 -2.49
C ALA A 55 12.07 3.08 -3.75
N THR A 56 11.15 2.51 -4.55
CA THR A 56 10.63 3.14 -5.77
C THR A 56 9.82 4.40 -5.45
N ASN A 57 8.99 4.37 -4.40
CA ASN A 57 8.23 5.53 -3.93
C ASN A 57 9.16 6.68 -3.51
N CYS A 58 10.20 6.37 -2.73
CA CYS A 58 11.20 7.34 -2.29
C CYS A 58 11.99 7.92 -3.48
N LEU A 59 12.45 7.06 -4.40
CA LEU A 59 13.22 7.48 -5.57
C LEU A 59 12.38 8.35 -6.50
N THR A 60 11.12 7.99 -6.72
CA THR A 60 10.17 8.78 -7.54
C THR A 60 9.97 10.16 -6.94
N SER A 61 9.79 10.25 -5.62
CA SER A 61 9.66 11.53 -4.91
C SER A 61 10.93 12.38 -4.99
N PHE A 62 12.11 11.76 -4.85
CA PHE A 62 13.39 12.43 -4.97
C PHE A 62 13.63 12.99 -6.37
N LEU A 63 13.42 12.18 -7.41
CA LEU A 63 13.54 12.60 -8.82
C LEU A 63 12.51 13.68 -9.18
N ALA A 64 11.26 13.53 -8.71
CA ALA A 64 10.22 14.54 -8.89
C ALA A 64 10.64 15.88 -8.27
N GLY A 65 11.30 15.86 -7.10
CA GLY A 65 11.90 17.04 -6.48
C GLY A 65 12.90 17.74 -7.41
N PHE A 66 13.87 17.01 -7.99
CA PHE A 66 14.82 17.59 -8.96
C PHE A 66 14.13 18.18 -10.19
N VAL A 67 13.12 17.49 -10.73
CA VAL A 67 12.35 17.97 -11.88
C VAL A 67 11.64 19.28 -11.55
N VAL A 68 10.94 19.35 -10.40
CA VAL A 68 10.24 20.56 -9.96
C VAL A 68 11.23 21.70 -9.72
N PHE A 69 12.30 21.48 -8.95
CA PHE A 69 13.29 22.54 -8.69
C PHE A 69 14.01 23.01 -9.95
N SER A 70 14.26 22.13 -10.93
CA SER A 70 14.87 22.52 -12.22
C SER A 70 13.94 23.38 -13.05
N VAL A 71 12.65 23.05 -13.12
CA VAL A 71 11.64 23.84 -13.83
C VAL A 71 11.42 25.20 -13.15
N LEU A 72 11.35 25.22 -11.81
CA LEU A 72 11.25 26.45 -11.02
C LEU A 72 12.49 27.33 -11.18
N GLY A 73 13.69 26.74 -11.17
CA GLY A 73 14.96 27.44 -11.37
C GLY A 73 15.12 28.02 -12.78
N TYR A 74 14.72 27.25 -13.81
CA TYR A 74 14.69 27.76 -15.19
C TYR A 74 13.77 28.98 -15.31
N MET A 75 12.60 28.94 -14.69
CA MET A 75 11.65 30.05 -14.81
C MET A 75 11.97 31.25 -13.94
N SER A 76 12.63 31.07 -12.80
CA SER A 76 13.14 32.19 -12.03
C SER A 76 14.24 32.94 -12.77
N PHE A 77 15.09 32.21 -13.51
CA PHE A 77 16.09 32.79 -14.40
C PHE A 77 15.46 33.57 -15.57
N VAL A 78 14.46 33.00 -16.25
CA VAL A 78 13.80 33.65 -17.40
C VAL A 78 12.93 34.84 -16.99
N GLN A 79 12.19 34.74 -15.88
CA GLN A 79 11.27 35.80 -15.42
C GLN A 79 11.96 36.86 -14.53
N ARG A 80 13.23 36.67 -14.15
CA ARG A 80 14.00 37.53 -13.23
C ARG A 80 13.24 37.89 -11.95
N ARG A 81 12.50 36.93 -11.40
CA ARG A 81 11.72 37.07 -10.16
C ARG A 81 12.17 36.02 -9.14
N PRO A 82 12.06 36.31 -7.84
CA PRO A 82 12.40 35.36 -6.79
C PRO A 82 11.51 34.11 -6.90
N ILE A 83 12.09 32.93 -6.61
CA ILE A 83 11.51 31.59 -6.84
C ILE A 83 10.08 31.46 -6.28
N GLU A 84 9.78 32.11 -5.15
CA GLU A 84 8.45 32.13 -4.52
C GLU A 84 7.33 32.68 -5.42
N GLN A 85 7.63 33.68 -6.28
CA GLN A 85 6.63 34.28 -7.17
C GLN A 85 6.45 33.53 -8.48
N VAL A 86 7.39 32.64 -8.83
CA VAL A 86 7.47 32.00 -10.14
C VAL A 86 6.80 30.63 -10.14
N ALA A 87 6.76 29.94 -8.99
CA ALA A 87 6.16 28.61 -8.88
C ALA A 87 4.72 28.53 -9.37
N ARG A 88 3.93 29.59 -9.13
CA ARG A 88 2.51 29.63 -9.52
C ARG A 88 2.28 29.97 -11.01
N ARG A 89 3.25 30.58 -11.69
CA ARG A 89 3.14 31.00 -13.12
C ARG A 89 4.03 30.19 -14.06
N ALA A 90 4.78 29.25 -13.51
CA ALA A 90 5.78 28.50 -14.22
C ALA A 90 5.18 27.71 -15.40
N VAL A 91 4.21 26.84 -15.14
CA VAL A 91 3.67 25.90 -16.16
C VAL A 91 3.18 26.58 -17.45
N ALA A 92 2.76 27.85 -17.39
CA ALA A 92 2.23 28.59 -18.53
C ALA A 92 3.28 29.30 -19.42
N THR A 93 4.54 29.41 -19.00
CA THR A 93 5.51 30.33 -19.64
C THR A 93 6.59 29.63 -20.49
N ILE A 94 6.55 28.29 -20.59
CA ILE A 94 7.52 27.53 -21.40
C ILE A 94 7.07 27.55 -22.87
N GLY A 95 7.97 27.82 -23.84
CA GLY A 95 7.65 27.63 -25.26
C GLY A 95 7.23 26.19 -25.53
N GLY A 96 6.07 25.96 -26.15
CA GLY A 96 5.44 24.63 -26.23
C GLY A 96 4.72 24.19 -24.95
N ALA A 97 4.34 25.13 -24.07
CA ALA A 97 3.67 24.90 -22.78
C ALA A 97 2.47 23.94 -22.87
N SER A 98 1.71 23.96 -23.95
CA SER A 98 0.55 23.07 -24.11
C SER A 98 0.93 21.59 -24.06
N PHE A 99 2.03 21.18 -24.70
CA PHE A 99 2.49 19.79 -24.69
C PHE A 99 2.95 19.36 -23.29
N TRP A 100 3.76 20.20 -22.64
CA TRP A 100 4.26 19.94 -21.29
C TRP A 100 3.15 19.96 -20.23
N ALA A 101 2.16 20.85 -20.38
CA ALA A 101 1.00 20.92 -19.51
C ALA A 101 0.13 19.66 -19.63
N ILE A 102 -0.10 19.14 -20.85
CA ILE A 102 -0.87 17.90 -21.06
C ILE A 102 -0.21 16.74 -20.33
N ILE A 103 1.10 16.54 -20.51
CA ILE A 103 1.84 15.45 -19.84
C ILE A 103 1.81 15.64 -18.32
N PHE A 104 1.95 16.87 -17.83
CA PHE A 104 1.92 17.17 -16.40
C PHE A 104 0.55 16.88 -15.76
N PHE A 105 -0.55 17.34 -16.38
CA PHE A 105 -1.90 17.05 -15.89
C PHE A 105 -2.23 15.57 -16.00
N PHE A 106 -1.85 14.90 -17.10
CA PHE A 106 -2.05 13.47 -17.28
C PHE A 106 -1.29 12.66 -16.22
N MET A 107 -0.07 13.07 -15.86
CA MET A 107 0.70 12.49 -14.77
C MET A 107 -0.03 12.62 -13.44
N ILE A 108 -0.48 13.84 -13.07
CA ILE A 108 -1.22 14.06 -11.80
C ILE A 108 -2.50 13.22 -11.74
N VAL A 109 -3.25 13.15 -12.84
CA VAL A 109 -4.47 12.34 -12.92
C VAL A 109 -4.14 10.86 -12.75
N THR A 110 -3.11 10.36 -13.43
CA THR A 110 -2.73 8.94 -13.34
C THR A 110 -2.26 8.56 -11.93
N LEU A 111 -1.47 9.42 -11.26
CA LEU A 111 -1.03 9.21 -9.88
C LEU A 111 -2.21 9.22 -8.89
N GLY A 112 -3.18 10.11 -9.08
CA GLY A 112 -4.40 10.14 -8.27
C GLY A 112 -5.32 8.95 -8.52
N LEU A 113 -5.42 8.47 -9.75
CA LEU A 113 -6.25 7.31 -10.11
C LEU A 113 -5.69 6.01 -9.54
N ASP A 114 -4.38 5.77 -9.67
CA ASP A 114 -3.73 4.55 -9.17
C ASP A 114 -3.93 4.38 -7.66
N THR A 115 -3.67 5.46 -6.91
CA THR A 115 -3.81 5.46 -5.44
C THR A 115 -5.26 5.30 -4.99
N THR A 116 -6.22 5.95 -5.66
CA THR A 116 -7.64 5.83 -5.31
C THR A 116 -8.22 4.46 -5.64
N PHE A 117 -7.77 3.80 -6.70
CA PHE A 117 -8.17 2.42 -6.99
C PHE A 117 -7.68 1.45 -5.91
N GLY A 118 -6.42 1.57 -5.48
CA GLY A 118 -5.90 0.74 -4.38
C GLY A 118 -6.67 0.94 -3.07
N ALA A 119 -7.01 2.18 -2.73
CA ALA A 119 -7.79 2.50 -1.52
C ALA A 119 -9.23 1.95 -1.60
N LEU A 120 -9.92 2.16 -2.73
CA LEU A 120 -11.27 1.63 -2.93
C LEU A 120 -11.27 0.10 -2.90
N GLU A 121 -10.30 -0.55 -3.54
CA GLU A 121 -10.17 -2.00 -3.55
C GLU A 121 -9.94 -2.56 -2.14
N ALA A 122 -9.11 -1.90 -1.33
CA ALA A 122 -8.89 -2.29 0.07
C ALA A 122 -10.19 -2.22 0.89
N VAL A 123 -10.97 -1.15 0.75
CA VAL A 123 -12.27 -0.99 1.44
C VAL A 123 -13.28 -2.04 0.96
N ILE A 124 -13.41 -2.21 -0.36
CA ILE A 124 -14.33 -3.18 -0.95
C ILE A 124 -13.99 -4.60 -0.48
N THR A 125 -12.72 -4.97 -0.51
CA THR A 125 -12.25 -6.29 -0.10
C THR A 125 -12.47 -6.50 1.39
N GLY A 126 -12.14 -5.52 2.25
CA GLY A 126 -12.36 -5.61 3.68
C GLY A 126 -13.84 -5.84 4.05
N ILE A 127 -14.77 -5.14 3.39
CA ILE A 127 -16.22 -5.34 3.64
C ILE A 127 -16.68 -6.70 3.08
N MET A 128 -16.15 -7.14 1.94
CA MET A 128 -16.49 -8.43 1.33
C MET A 128 -15.98 -9.63 2.11
N ASP A 129 -14.89 -9.47 2.87
CA ASP A 129 -14.34 -10.53 3.72
C ASP A 129 -15.20 -10.74 4.97
N GLU A 130 -15.82 -9.68 5.51
CA GLU A 130 -16.77 -9.78 6.63
C GLU A 130 -18.15 -10.29 6.20
N TYR A 131 -18.67 -9.83 5.06
CA TYR A 131 -20.01 -10.18 4.57
C TYR A 131 -19.96 -11.02 3.28
N PRO A 132 -19.83 -12.35 3.36
CA PRO A 132 -19.71 -13.22 2.18
C PRO A 132 -20.96 -13.22 1.28
N MET A 133 -22.13 -12.83 1.80
CA MET A 133 -23.35 -12.67 1.00
C MET A 133 -23.25 -11.55 -0.06
N LEU A 134 -22.45 -10.51 0.20
CA LEU A 134 -22.25 -9.38 -0.72
C LEU A 134 -21.37 -9.76 -1.93
N ARG A 135 -20.52 -10.80 -1.81
CA ARG A 135 -19.67 -11.28 -2.91
C ARG A 135 -20.49 -11.73 -4.13
N ARG A 136 -21.70 -12.25 -3.92
CA ARG A 136 -22.58 -12.73 -5.01
C ARG A 136 -23.11 -11.59 -5.89
N LYS A 137 -23.13 -10.35 -5.38
CA LYS A 137 -23.58 -9.14 -6.10
C LYS A 137 -22.51 -8.04 -6.07
N ARG A 138 -21.26 -8.44 -6.27
CA ARG A 138 -20.08 -7.55 -6.20
C ARG A 138 -20.24 -6.27 -7.03
N GLU A 139 -20.70 -6.39 -8.28
CA GLU A 139 -20.84 -5.24 -9.19
C GLU A 139 -21.82 -4.18 -8.66
N LEU A 140 -22.99 -4.60 -8.16
CA LEU A 140 -23.99 -3.69 -7.59
C LEU A 140 -23.49 -3.03 -6.31
N PHE A 141 -22.74 -3.76 -5.49
CA PHE A 141 -22.16 -3.22 -4.27
C PHE A 141 -21.08 -2.17 -4.56
N VAL A 142 -20.18 -2.46 -5.50
CA VAL A 142 -19.15 -1.51 -5.94
C VAL A 142 -19.78 -0.25 -6.53
N ALA A 143 -20.80 -0.40 -7.38
CA ALA A 143 -21.55 0.74 -7.90
C ALA A 143 -22.19 1.59 -6.78
N GLY A 144 -22.73 0.94 -5.74
CA GLY A 144 -23.26 1.62 -4.56
C GLY A 144 -22.21 2.43 -3.79
N ILE A 145 -21.02 1.85 -3.55
CA ILE A 145 -19.90 2.56 -2.91
C ILE A 145 -19.45 3.74 -3.76
N ILE A 146 -19.27 3.56 -5.08
CA ILE A 146 -18.86 4.65 -5.97
C ILE A 146 -19.90 5.77 -5.98
N ALA A 147 -21.19 5.44 -6.02
CA ALA A 147 -22.26 6.43 -5.93
C ALA A 147 -22.23 7.20 -4.61
N TYR A 148 -22.00 6.50 -3.48
CA TYR A 148 -21.83 7.13 -2.18
C TYR A 148 -20.61 8.07 -2.14
N CYS A 149 -19.46 7.62 -2.62
CA CYS A 149 -18.25 8.44 -2.73
C CYS A 149 -18.48 9.67 -3.63
N PHE A 150 -19.21 9.52 -4.74
CA PHE A 150 -19.55 10.62 -5.65
C PHE A 150 -20.42 11.68 -4.95
N LEU A 151 -21.44 11.26 -4.20
CA LEU A 151 -22.28 12.18 -3.42
C LEU A 151 -21.50 12.90 -2.31
N GLY A 152 -20.58 12.20 -1.63
CA GLY A 152 -19.69 12.82 -0.65
C GLY A 152 -18.73 13.83 -1.28
N SER A 153 -18.20 13.50 -2.47
CA SER A 153 -17.30 14.38 -3.25
C SER A 153 -18.01 15.63 -3.78
N LEU A 154 -19.34 15.62 -3.89
CA LEU A 154 -20.11 16.77 -4.36
C LEU A 154 -19.92 17.99 -3.44
N VAL A 155 -19.76 17.76 -2.14
CA VAL A 155 -19.55 18.82 -1.14
C VAL A 155 -18.24 19.57 -1.39
N THR A 156 -17.19 18.87 -1.82
CA THR A 156 -15.87 19.46 -2.12
C THR A 156 -15.84 20.20 -3.47
N THR A 157 -16.87 20.07 -4.29
CA THR A 157 -16.98 20.76 -5.60
C THR A 157 -17.74 22.10 -5.50
N THR A 158 -18.27 22.44 -4.32
CA THR A 158 -18.96 23.72 -4.09
C THR A 158 -17.99 24.92 -4.03
N TYR A 159 -18.50 26.15 -4.06
CA TYR A 159 -17.67 27.38 -3.95
C TYR A 159 -16.78 27.41 -2.70
N GLY A 160 -17.22 26.78 -1.61
CA GLY A 160 -16.45 26.62 -0.37
C GLY A 160 -15.66 25.30 -0.28
N GLY A 161 -15.60 24.54 -1.36
CA GLY A 161 -15.06 23.17 -1.37
C GLY A 161 -13.60 23.08 -0.93
N ILE A 162 -12.78 24.10 -1.21
CA ILE A 162 -11.38 24.14 -0.79
C ILE A 162 -11.23 24.11 0.74
N TYR A 163 -12.17 24.72 1.48
CA TYR A 163 -12.16 24.67 2.94
C TYR A 163 -12.49 23.27 3.46
N MET A 164 -13.40 22.57 2.79
CA MET A 164 -13.73 21.18 3.11
C MET A 164 -12.55 20.24 2.84
N VAL A 165 -11.87 20.42 1.70
CA VAL A 165 -10.65 19.67 1.37
C VAL A 165 -9.57 19.91 2.43
N GLN A 166 -9.31 21.16 2.80
CA GLN A 166 -8.32 21.49 3.84
C GLN A 166 -8.67 20.91 5.20
N LEU A 167 -9.95 20.93 5.58
CA LEU A 167 -10.43 20.34 6.82
C LEU A 167 -10.16 18.82 6.84
N PHE A 168 -10.49 18.11 5.76
CA PHE A 168 -10.25 16.66 5.68
C PHE A 168 -8.75 16.31 5.62
N ASP A 169 -7.96 17.08 4.87
CA ASP A 169 -6.52 16.87 4.75
C ASP A 169 -5.79 17.07 6.09
N THR A 170 -6.22 18.07 6.87
CA THR A 170 -5.58 18.40 8.16
C THR A 170 -6.04 17.47 9.29
N TYR A 171 -7.34 17.13 9.35
CA TYR A 171 -7.93 16.47 10.53
C TYR A 171 -8.42 15.05 10.30
N ALA A 172 -8.86 14.67 9.09
CA ALA A 172 -9.47 13.35 8.89
C ALA A 172 -8.41 12.26 8.70
N ALA A 173 -7.60 12.36 7.63
CA ALA A 173 -6.66 11.29 7.30
C ALA A 173 -5.52 11.11 8.31
N PRO A 174 -4.82 12.18 8.77
CA PRO A 174 -3.63 12.02 9.61
C PRO A 174 -3.96 11.54 11.03
N ILE A 175 -5.05 12.03 11.61
CA ILE A 175 -5.46 11.67 12.97
C ILE A 175 -6.01 10.23 12.99
N SER A 176 -6.85 9.87 12.02
CA SER A 176 -7.39 8.50 11.94
C SER A 176 -6.29 7.46 11.71
N ILE A 177 -5.34 7.70 10.80
CA ILE A 177 -4.29 6.70 10.54
C ILE A 177 -3.36 6.51 11.73
N LEU A 178 -3.04 7.58 12.47
CA LEU A 178 -2.21 7.50 13.66
C LEU A 178 -2.89 6.65 14.74
N LEU A 179 -4.19 6.89 15.01
CA LEU A 179 -4.95 6.13 16.01
C LEU A 179 -5.20 4.66 15.63
N VAL A 180 -5.22 4.32 14.33
CA VAL A 180 -5.41 2.93 13.89
C VAL A 180 -4.10 2.14 13.93
N VAL A 181 -2.97 2.80 13.66
CA VAL A 181 -1.66 2.15 13.61
C VAL A 181 -1.03 1.96 14.99
N PHE A 182 -1.28 2.86 15.95
CA PHE A 182 -0.76 2.81 17.33
C PHE A 182 -1.80 2.28 18.31
#